data_AF-A0A968QQN6-F1
#
_entry.id   AF-A0A968QQN6-F1
#
_cell.length_a   1.000
_cell.length_b   1.000
_cell.length_c   1.000
_cell.angle_alpha   90.00
_cell.angle_beta   90.00
_cell.angle_gamma   90.00
#
_symmetry.space_group_name_H-M   'P 1'
#
loop_
_entity.id
_entity.type
_entity.pdbx_description
1 polymer ?
#
loop_
_entity_poly.entity_id
_entity_poly.type
_entity_poly.pdbx_seq_one_letter_code
_entity_poly.pdbx_strand_id
1 'polypeptide(L)'
;MRFSQKGEITDVGKSSVTIYGFVYAKHRSPTVWDSALPFTWDNTLPISQGKAFEGIIKSLAAGTYYFRAYAHNSQGTAYGEEFSFTITGGDCTGGVPGDLNGDGNIDLTDVIIALKILDNIPIANLNLKADVNGDCKIGLEEAIFVLQKLGIPR
;
A
#
# COMPACT_ATOMS: atom_id res chain seq x y z
N MET A 1 -3.80 -4.83 -1.00
CA MET A 1 -2.50 -4.47 -1.62
C MET A 1 -1.78 -3.41 -0.77
N ARG A 2 -0.45 -3.50 -0.64
CA ARG A 2 0.42 -2.50 0.01
C ARG A 2 1.27 -1.83 -1.07
N PHE A 3 1.22 -0.51 -1.15
CA PHE A 3 2.02 0.31 -2.07
C PHE A 3 3.05 1.10 -1.27
N SER A 4 4.32 1.01 -1.65
CA SER A 4 5.39 1.83 -1.08
C SER A 4 5.85 2.86 -2.11
N GLN A 5 5.88 4.13 -1.71
CA GLN A 5 6.37 5.22 -2.52
C GLN A 5 7.53 5.91 -1.82
N LYS A 6 8.63 6.13 -2.56
CA LYS A 6 9.76 6.93 -2.10
C LYS A 6 9.65 8.35 -2.62
N GLY A 7 10.07 9.30 -1.80
CA GLY A 7 10.11 10.73 -2.12
C GLY A 7 11.34 11.38 -1.49
N GLU A 8 11.71 12.54 -2.00
CA GLU A 8 12.82 13.36 -1.48
C GLU A 8 12.39 14.83 -1.43
N ILE A 9 12.76 15.52 -0.35
CA ILE A 9 12.60 16.96 -0.25
C ILE A 9 13.75 17.62 -1.00
N THR A 10 13.54 17.91 -2.29
CA THR A 10 14.57 18.48 -3.17
C THR A 10 14.76 19.97 -2.98
N ASP A 11 13.79 20.67 -2.40
CA ASP A 11 13.85 22.09 -2.07
C ASP A 11 12.98 22.40 -0.85
N VAL A 12 13.53 23.15 0.10
CA VAL A 12 12.79 23.65 1.29
C VAL A 12 12.28 25.08 1.07
N GLY A 13 12.63 25.70 -0.06
CA GLY A 13 12.27 27.08 -0.37
C GLY A 13 12.85 28.06 0.65
N LYS A 14 12.09 29.11 0.95
CA LYS A 14 12.52 30.22 1.83
C LYS A 14 12.28 29.98 3.33
N SER A 15 11.67 28.86 3.70
CA SER A 15 11.31 28.57 5.08
C SER A 15 11.28 27.08 5.29
N SER A 16 11.80 26.63 6.43
CA SER A 16 11.90 25.22 6.74
C SER A 16 10.59 24.46 6.58
N VAL A 17 10.66 23.27 5.99
CA VAL A 17 9.51 22.38 5.84
C VAL A 17 9.10 21.85 7.21
N THR A 18 7.83 22.05 7.56
CA THR A 18 7.22 21.66 8.84
C THR A 18 6.29 20.47 8.70
N ILE A 19 5.76 20.18 7.51
CA ILE A 19 4.93 19.01 7.26
C ILE A 19 5.25 18.49 5.86
N TYR A 20 5.26 17.17 5.69
CA TYR A 20 5.51 16.52 4.42
C TYR A 20 4.87 15.14 4.39
N GLY A 21 4.75 14.57 3.20
CA GLY A 21 4.20 13.23 3.05
C GLY A 21 3.67 13.01 1.63
N PHE A 22 2.64 12.17 1.54
CA PHE A 22 1.98 11.85 0.28
C PHE A 22 0.49 12.12 0.37
N VAL A 23 -0.05 12.69 -0.69
CA VAL A 23 -1.49 12.81 -0.93
C VAL A 23 -1.88 11.87 -2.06
N TYR A 24 -3.06 11.28 -1.96
CA TYR A 24 -3.60 10.43 -3.01
C TYR A 24 -5.11 10.58 -3.15
N ALA A 25 -5.62 10.35 -4.37
CA ALA A 25 -7.04 10.39 -4.67
C ALA A 25 -7.38 9.51 -5.88
N LYS A 26 -8.68 9.30 -6.13
CA LYS A 26 -9.19 8.67 -7.37
C LYS A 26 -9.40 9.69 -8.51
N HIS A 27 -8.88 10.89 -8.37
CA HIS A 27 -8.87 11.93 -9.39
C HIS A 27 -7.49 12.57 -9.49
N ARG A 28 -7.25 13.25 -10.62
CA ARG A 28 -6.02 13.99 -10.87
C ARG A 28 -5.87 15.15 -9.90
N SER A 29 -4.63 15.53 -9.69
CA SER A 29 -4.16 16.63 -8.85
C SER A 29 -4.63 16.50 -7.39
N PRO A 30 -4.37 15.37 -6.71
CA PRO A 30 -4.67 15.25 -5.29
C PRO A 30 -3.97 16.34 -4.49
N THR A 31 -4.63 16.77 -3.42
CA THR A 31 -4.22 17.82 -2.49
C THR A 31 -4.27 17.32 -1.06
N VAL A 32 -3.76 18.12 -0.12
CA VAL A 32 -3.84 17.80 1.31
C VAL A 32 -5.27 17.72 1.85
N TRP A 33 -6.28 18.15 1.08
CA TRP A 33 -7.70 18.04 1.42
C TRP A 33 -8.34 16.73 0.98
N ASP A 34 -7.64 15.91 0.20
CA ASP A 34 -8.08 14.58 -0.22
C ASP A 34 -7.67 13.53 0.82
N SER A 35 -7.34 12.32 0.38
CA SER A 35 -6.68 11.34 1.26
C SER A 35 -5.21 11.70 1.40
N ALA A 36 -4.89 12.47 2.43
CA ALA A 36 -3.51 12.66 2.85
C ALA A 36 -3.08 11.49 3.74
N LEU A 37 -1.96 10.85 3.42
CA LEU A 37 -1.14 10.25 4.46
C LEU A 37 -0.20 11.35 4.95
N PRO A 38 -0.54 12.08 6.04
CA PRO A 38 0.50 12.82 6.71
C PRO A 38 1.58 11.80 7.10
N PHE A 39 2.83 12.02 6.71
CA PHE A 39 3.87 11.23 7.32
C PHE A 39 3.98 11.66 8.79
N THR A 40 3.54 10.72 9.62
CA THR A 40 3.86 10.45 11.01
C THR A 40 4.98 11.31 11.57
N TRP A 41 4.64 12.19 12.53
CA TRP A 41 5.40 12.52 13.73
C TRP A 41 6.94 12.42 13.61
N ASP A 42 7.51 13.00 12.55
CA ASP A 42 8.95 13.12 12.45
C ASP A 42 9.37 14.21 13.44
N ASN A 43 9.87 13.82 14.60
CA ASN A 43 10.36 14.76 15.60
C ASN A 43 11.64 15.48 15.15
N THR A 44 12.16 15.21 13.94
CA THR A 44 13.30 15.90 13.34
C THR A 44 12.91 17.12 12.51
N LEU A 45 11.65 17.57 12.58
CA LEU A 45 11.27 18.90 12.11
C LEU A 45 12.13 19.99 12.78
N PRO A 46 12.55 21.04 12.04
CA PRO A 46 12.38 21.24 10.61
C PRO A 46 13.25 20.31 9.75
N ILE A 47 12.70 19.88 8.62
CA ILE A 47 13.41 19.00 7.70
C ILE A 47 14.36 19.81 6.82
N SER A 48 15.59 19.31 6.69
CA SER A 48 16.58 19.84 5.76
C SER A 48 16.38 19.31 4.34
N GLN A 49 16.83 20.07 3.35
CA GLN A 49 16.92 19.65 1.96
C GLN A 49 17.69 18.32 1.84
N GLY A 50 17.27 17.44 0.92
CA GLY A 50 17.87 16.13 0.69
C GLY A 50 17.34 15.01 1.60
N LYS A 51 16.32 15.29 2.43
CA LYS A 51 15.67 14.24 3.22
C LYS A 51 14.84 13.33 2.32
N ALA A 52 15.27 12.08 2.23
CA ALA A 52 14.47 11.00 1.66
C ALA A 52 13.42 10.50 2.67
N PHE A 53 12.26 10.09 2.15
CA PHE A 53 11.17 9.51 2.93
C PHE A 53 10.40 8.45 2.15
N GLU A 54 9.75 7.55 2.87
CA GLU A 54 8.97 6.46 2.31
C GLU A 54 7.56 6.48 2.89
N GLY A 55 6.56 6.49 2.03
CA GLY A 55 5.15 6.43 2.38
C GLY A 55 4.58 5.06 2.01
N ILE A 56 3.82 4.47 2.94
CA ILE A 56 3.17 3.18 2.73
C ILE A 56 1.66 3.40 2.73
N ILE A 57 1.02 3.18 1.59
CA ILE A 57 -0.44 3.17 1.47
C ILE A 57 -0.88 1.71 1.49
N LYS A 58 -1.79 1.37 2.41
CA LYS A 58 -2.35 0.03 2.55
C LYS A 58 -3.83 0.03 2.16
N SER A 59 -4.35 -1.13 1.80
CA SER A 59 -5.80 -1.39 1.71
C SER A 59 -6.54 -0.55 0.66
N LEU A 60 -5.89 -0.21 -0.45
CA LEU A 60 -6.57 0.43 -1.58
C LEU A 60 -7.42 -0.58 -2.35
N ALA A 61 -8.68 -0.23 -2.57
CA ALA A 61 -9.62 -1.00 -3.38
C ALA A 61 -9.25 -0.91 -4.87
N ALA A 62 -9.92 -1.69 -5.71
CA ALA A 62 -9.77 -1.55 -7.16
C ALA A 62 -10.08 -0.11 -7.64
N GLY A 63 -9.32 0.33 -8.63
CA GLY A 63 -9.45 1.65 -9.22
C GLY A 63 -8.11 2.29 -9.56
N THR A 64 -8.18 3.40 -10.28
CA THR A 64 -7.02 4.24 -10.58
C THR A 64 -6.82 5.25 -9.48
N TYR A 65 -5.60 5.31 -8.96
CA TYR A 65 -5.18 6.25 -7.93
C TYR A 65 -4.08 7.14 -8.47
N TYR A 66 -4.18 8.43 -8.15
CA TYR A 66 -3.18 9.45 -8.40
C TYR A 66 -2.53 9.81 -7.07
N PHE A 67 -1.21 10.00 -7.06
CA PHE A 67 -0.46 10.33 -5.85
C PHE A 67 0.59 11.41 -6.13
N ARG A 68 0.83 12.24 -5.12
CA ARG A 68 1.81 13.34 -5.15
C ARG A 68 2.52 13.41 -3.82
N ALA A 69 3.82 13.65 -3.84
CA ALA A 69 4.54 14.12 -2.66
C ALA A 69 4.11 15.56 -2.34
N TYR A 70 4.07 15.94 -1.06
CA TYR A 70 3.86 17.34 -0.67
C TYR A 70 4.81 17.76 0.43
N ALA A 71 5.09 19.06 0.48
CA ALA A 71 5.84 19.72 1.52
C ALA A 71 5.13 21.03 1.89
N HIS A 72 5.00 21.30 3.18
CA HIS A 72 4.35 22.47 3.73
C HIS A 72 5.32 23.25 4.60
N ASN A 73 5.31 24.56 4.45
CA ASN A 73 6.00 25.50 5.32
C ASN A 73 5.10 26.73 5.55
N SER A 74 5.63 27.73 6.25
CA SER A 74 4.92 28.99 6.52
C SER A 74 4.46 29.76 5.26
N GLN A 75 5.02 29.45 4.09
CA GLN A 75 4.65 30.08 2.81
C GLN A 75 3.53 29.32 2.07
N GLY A 76 3.22 28.08 2.50
CA GLY A 76 2.17 27.27 1.91
C GLY A 76 2.61 25.84 1.63
N THR A 77 1.85 25.16 0.76
CA THR A 77 2.08 23.77 0.37
C THR A 77 2.56 23.71 -1.07
N ALA A 78 3.73 23.11 -1.28
CA ALA A 78 4.22 22.70 -2.58
C ALA A 78 3.93 21.21 -2.79
N TYR A 79 3.75 20.82 -4.05
CA TYR A 79 3.49 19.45 -4.45
C TYR A 79 4.50 19.03 -5.51
N GLY A 80 4.95 17.79 -5.41
CA GLY A 80 5.81 17.16 -6.41
C GLY A 80 5.04 16.72 -7.66
N GLU A 81 5.77 15.98 -8.50
CA GLU A 81 5.22 15.33 -9.69
C GLU A 81 4.06 14.39 -9.33
N GLU A 82 3.08 14.35 -10.22
CA GLU A 82 1.95 13.43 -10.12
C GLU A 82 2.29 12.11 -10.78
N PHE A 83 2.04 11.05 -10.03
CA PHE A 83 2.12 9.69 -10.53
C PHE A 83 0.77 9.01 -10.37
N SER A 84 0.52 7.98 -11.18
CA SER A 84 -0.71 7.20 -11.08
C SER A 84 -0.44 5.72 -11.20
N PHE A 85 -1.25 4.92 -10.53
CA PHE A 85 -1.28 3.48 -10.74
C PHE A 85 -2.73 3.00 -10.73
N THR A 86 -2.99 1.90 -11.41
CA THR A 86 -4.30 1.28 -11.46
C THR A 86 -4.24 -0.07 -10.76
N ILE A 87 -5.13 -0.26 -9.79
CA ILE A 87 -5.40 -1.56 -9.19
C ILE A 87 -6.52 -2.19 -10.02
N THR A 88 -6.15 -3.09 -10.92
CA THR A 88 -7.09 -3.95 -11.66
C THR A 88 -7.42 -5.17 -10.82
N GLY A 89 -8.69 -5.34 -10.45
CA GLY A 89 -9.14 -6.50 -9.67
C GLY A 89 -10.06 -6.10 -8.52
N GLY A 90 -11.33 -5.85 -8.84
CA GLY A 90 -12.42 -5.71 -7.88
C GLY A 90 -13.33 -6.95 -7.84
N ASP A 91 -12.88 -8.05 -8.43
CA ASP A 91 -13.57 -9.33 -8.35
C ASP A 91 -12.65 -10.33 -7.64
N CYS A 92 -12.73 -10.34 -6.31
CA CYS A 92 -12.15 -11.37 -5.46
C CYS A 92 -13.06 -12.62 -5.38
N THR A 93 -14.14 -12.67 -6.16
CA THR A 93 -15.09 -13.80 -6.13
C THR A 93 -14.82 -14.80 -7.25
N GLY A 94 -15.02 -16.09 -6.96
CA GLY A 94 -14.90 -17.18 -7.94
C GLY A 94 -13.54 -17.88 -8.04
N GLY A 95 -12.59 -17.63 -7.12
CA GLY A 95 -11.39 -18.45 -6.95
C GLY A 95 -11.60 -19.55 -5.90
N VAL A 96 -10.61 -20.44 -5.77
CA VAL A 96 -10.57 -21.38 -4.63
C VAL A 96 -10.09 -20.58 -3.41
N PRO A 97 -10.91 -20.43 -2.34
CA PRO A 97 -10.47 -19.71 -1.15
C PRO A 97 -9.20 -20.36 -0.59
N GLY A 98 -8.16 -19.57 -0.29
CA GLY A 98 -6.87 -20.06 0.18
C GLY A 98 -5.85 -20.51 -0.90
N ASP A 99 -6.22 -20.55 -2.18
CA ASP A 99 -5.30 -20.83 -3.30
C ASP A 99 -4.53 -19.56 -3.71
N LEU A 100 -3.51 -19.21 -2.93
CA LEU A 100 -2.80 -17.93 -3.05
C LEU A 100 -1.91 -17.85 -4.30
N ASN A 101 -1.50 -19.00 -4.84
CA ASN A 101 -0.68 -19.09 -6.06
C ASN A 101 -1.52 -19.22 -7.36
N GLY A 102 -2.80 -19.57 -7.26
CA GLY A 102 -3.74 -19.71 -8.38
C GLY A 102 -3.62 -21.04 -9.14
N ASP A 103 -3.07 -22.08 -8.54
CA ASP A 103 -2.88 -23.39 -9.17
C ASP A 103 -4.08 -24.34 -9.02
N GLY A 104 -5.10 -23.93 -8.27
CA GLY A 104 -6.33 -24.66 -8.01
C GLY A 104 -6.28 -25.60 -6.81
N ASN A 105 -5.14 -25.71 -6.12
CA ASN A 105 -4.98 -26.50 -4.90
C ASN A 105 -4.76 -25.59 -3.69
N ILE A 106 -4.90 -26.17 -2.49
CA ILE A 106 -4.55 -25.51 -1.24
C ILE A 106 -3.45 -26.38 -0.62
N ASP A 107 -2.19 -25.94 -0.69
CA ASP A 107 -1.03 -26.72 -0.25
C ASP A 107 0.06 -25.90 0.44
N LEU A 108 1.22 -26.52 0.70
CA LEU A 108 2.34 -25.88 1.40
C LEU A 108 2.91 -24.67 0.61
N THR A 109 2.70 -24.62 -0.70
CA THR A 109 3.09 -23.50 -1.56
C THR A 109 2.27 -22.26 -1.20
N ASP A 110 0.98 -22.43 -0.93
CA ASP A 110 0.11 -21.34 -0.46
C ASP A 110 0.51 -20.87 0.94
N VAL A 111 0.94 -21.78 1.83
CA VAL A 111 1.47 -21.42 3.15
C VAL A 111 2.71 -20.53 3.04
N ILE A 112 3.62 -20.85 2.11
CA ILE A 112 4.82 -20.05 1.89
C ILE A 112 4.45 -18.64 1.44
N ILE A 113 3.45 -18.49 0.58
CA ILE A 113 2.95 -17.18 0.13
C ILE A 113 2.29 -16.43 1.30
N ALA A 114 1.45 -17.11 2.07
CA ALA A 114 0.79 -16.55 3.25
C ALA A 114 1.79 -16.01 4.28
N LEU A 115 2.85 -16.77 4.59
CA LEU A 115 3.91 -16.34 5.52
C LEU A 115 4.70 -15.14 4.98
N LYS A 116 5.02 -15.14 3.69
CA LYS A 116 5.67 -13.98 3.05
C LYS A 116 4.81 -12.72 3.14
N ILE A 117 3.49 -12.84 3.03
CA ILE A 117 2.55 -11.72 3.19
C ILE A 117 2.59 -11.20 4.64
N LEU A 118 2.64 -12.09 5.64
CA LEU A 118 2.76 -11.71 7.06
C LEU A 118 4.09 -11.00 7.36
N ASP A 119 5.17 -11.46 6.74
CA ASP A 119 6.51 -10.84 6.86
C ASP A 119 6.68 -9.60 5.99
N ASN A 120 5.60 -9.16 5.30
CA ASN A 120 5.60 -7.99 4.46
C ASN A 120 6.64 -8.06 3.31
N ILE A 121 6.93 -9.28 2.84
CA ILE A 121 7.79 -9.56 1.70
C ILE A 121 6.98 -9.29 0.42
N PRO A 122 7.49 -8.47 -0.53
CA PRO A 122 6.79 -8.20 -1.78
C PRO A 122 6.59 -9.48 -2.61
N ILE A 123 5.37 -9.71 -3.11
CA ILE A 123 5.02 -10.85 -3.96
C ILE A 123 4.43 -10.32 -5.26
N ALA A 124 5.05 -10.67 -6.39
CA ALA A 124 4.70 -10.12 -7.70
C ALA A 124 3.39 -10.67 -8.28
N ASN A 125 3.04 -11.91 -7.93
CA ASN A 125 1.85 -12.60 -8.43
C ASN A 125 1.03 -13.11 -7.24
N LEU A 126 -0.01 -12.37 -6.87
CA LEU A 126 -0.95 -12.75 -5.82
C LEU A 126 -2.32 -13.03 -6.43
N ASN A 127 -2.89 -14.17 -6.11
CA ASN A 127 -4.26 -14.48 -6.49
C ASN A 127 -5.25 -13.81 -5.52
N LEU A 128 -5.77 -12.64 -5.89
CA LEU A 128 -6.77 -11.92 -5.09
C LEU A 128 -8.11 -12.66 -4.99
N LYS A 129 -8.34 -13.69 -5.83
CA LYS A 129 -9.55 -14.53 -5.76
C LYS A 129 -9.48 -15.61 -4.67
N ALA A 130 -8.32 -15.73 -4.02
CA ALA A 130 -8.09 -16.62 -2.90
C ALA A 130 -8.55 -16.04 -1.55
N ASP A 131 -9.02 -14.80 -1.57
CA ASP A 131 -9.59 -14.09 -0.42
C ASP A 131 -10.70 -14.92 0.25
N VAL A 132 -10.61 -15.10 1.56
CA VAL A 132 -11.53 -15.95 2.32
C VAL A 132 -12.64 -15.15 3.00
N ASN A 133 -12.48 -13.84 3.17
CA ASN A 133 -13.41 -13.00 3.92
C ASN A 133 -14.11 -11.92 3.06
N GLY A 134 -13.75 -11.81 1.79
CA GLY A 134 -14.39 -10.92 0.81
C GLY A 134 -13.99 -9.45 0.98
N ASP A 135 -12.91 -9.15 1.71
CA ASP A 135 -12.38 -7.79 1.85
C ASP A 135 -11.45 -7.36 0.70
N CYS A 136 -11.33 -8.25 -0.29
CA CYS A 136 -10.45 -8.20 -1.46
C CYS A 136 -8.98 -7.93 -1.09
N LYS A 137 -8.53 -8.49 0.03
CA LYS A 137 -7.13 -8.53 0.44
C LYS A 137 -6.73 -9.96 0.76
N ILE A 138 -5.41 -10.17 0.75
CA ILE A 138 -4.79 -11.38 1.26
C ILE A 138 -3.98 -10.94 2.48
N GLY A 139 -4.29 -11.50 3.63
CA GLY A 139 -3.80 -11.10 4.95
C GLY A 139 -3.66 -12.29 5.90
N LEU A 140 -3.81 -12.00 7.20
CA LEU A 140 -3.68 -13.01 8.25
C LEU A 140 -4.81 -14.01 8.20
N GLU A 141 -5.99 -13.57 7.78
CA GLU A 141 -7.20 -14.36 7.66
C GLU A 141 -7.02 -15.48 6.63
N GLU A 142 -6.46 -15.19 5.46
CA GLU A 142 -6.12 -16.20 4.45
C GLU A 142 -4.99 -17.11 4.93
N ALA A 143 -3.99 -16.55 5.62
CA ALA A 143 -2.92 -17.34 6.20
C ALA A 143 -3.44 -18.38 7.21
N ILE A 144 -4.37 -17.97 8.09
CA ILE A 144 -5.03 -18.85 9.05
C ILE A 144 -5.83 -19.92 8.29
N PHE A 145 -6.57 -19.54 7.25
CA PHE A 145 -7.38 -20.48 6.49
C PHE A 145 -6.56 -21.58 5.82
N VAL A 146 -5.46 -21.22 5.14
CA VAL A 146 -4.56 -22.20 4.49
C VAL A 146 -3.92 -23.12 5.53
N LEU A 147 -3.46 -22.57 6.65
CA LEU A 147 -2.88 -23.35 7.74
C LEU A 147 -3.89 -24.30 8.38
N GLN A 148 -5.14 -23.86 8.58
CA GLN A 148 -6.21 -24.72 9.10
C GLN A 148 -6.56 -25.85 8.13
N LYS A 149 -6.64 -25.57 6.83
CA LYS A 149 -6.96 -26.58 5.81
C LYS A 149 -5.92 -27.69 5.72
N LEU A 150 -4.64 -27.38 5.97
CA LEU A 150 -3.55 -28.34 5.96
C LEU A 150 -3.31 -29.02 7.31
N GLY A 151 -3.69 -28.36 8.41
CA GLY A 151 -3.56 -28.86 9.77
C GLY A 151 -4.65 -29.86 10.19
N ILE A 152 -5.70 -30.05 9.40
CA ILE A 152 -6.72 -31.07 9.66
C ILE A 152 -6.19 -32.43 9.19
N PRO A 153 -5.90 -33.39 10.09
CA PRO A 153 -5.57 -34.74 9.69
C PRO A 153 -6.76 -35.35 8.93
N ARG A 154 -6.49 -35.98 7.78
CA ARG A 154 -7.48 -36.73 7.01
C ARG A 154 -7.87 -38.03 7.69
#